data_AF-A0A448ZXK7-F1
#
_entry.id   AF-A0A448ZXK7-F1
#
_cell.length_a   1.000
_cell.length_b   1.000
_cell.length_c   1.000
_cell.angle_alpha   90.00
_cell.angle_beta   90.00
_cell.angle_gamma   90.00
#
_symmetry.space_group_name_H-M   'P 1'
#
loop_
_entity.id
_entity.type
_entity.pdbx_description
1 polymer ?
#
loop_
_entity_poly.entity_id
_entity_poly.type
_entity_poly.pdbx_seq_one_letter_code
_entity_poly.pdbx_strand_id
1 'polypeptide(L)'
;MKKNKKILFLGALTLSISSLPLVFVSCETSKKGKLKRALRKNKSYRVSVTKKLGIPNDYEDFAKRIYDELSTKLNGVTNKAEREKIYDEIINKVYTSTANLTDMYDTSTK
;
A
#
# COMPACT_ATOMS: atom_id res chain seq x y z
N MET A 1 58.10 -2.82 36.81
CA MET A 1 57.31 -1.83 37.58
C MET A 1 55.82 -2.06 37.34
N LYS A 2 55.06 -2.26 38.42
CA LYS A 2 53.61 -2.52 38.46
C LYS A 2 52.80 -1.27 38.12
N LYS A 3 51.73 -1.38 37.30
CA LYS A 3 50.54 -0.51 37.40
C LYS A 3 49.25 -1.29 37.09
N ASN A 4 48.73 -1.88 38.17
CA ASN A 4 47.35 -1.98 38.64
C ASN A 4 46.18 -1.93 37.64
N LYS A 5 45.45 -3.06 37.63
CA LYS A 5 44.01 -3.17 37.37
C LYS A 5 43.23 -2.20 38.25
N LYS A 6 42.25 -1.47 37.68
CA LYS A 6 40.97 -1.14 38.35
C LYS A 6 39.87 -1.12 37.31
N ILE A 7 39.10 -2.20 37.27
CA ILE A 7 37.75 -2.24 36.72
C ILE A 7 36.89 -1.45 37.70
N LEU A 8 36.12 -0.48 37.22
CA LEU A 8 35.06 0.16 37.98
C LEU A 8 33.78 0.09 37.14
N PHE A 9 33.05 -1.01 37.32
CA PHE A 9 31.62 -1.03 37.08
C PHE A 9 30.97 -0.35 38.28
N LEU A 10 30.20 0.73 38.06
CA LEU A 10 28.93 0.98 38.75
C LEU A 10 28.30 2.26 38.19
N GLY A 11 27.09 2.13 37.65
CA GLY A 11 26.31 3.26 37.14
C GLY A 11 25.20 2.79 36.24
N ALA A 12 24.30 1.98 36.80
CA ALA A 12 23.07 1.57 36.15
C ALA A 12 22.27 2.79 35.69
N LEU A 13 22.20 2.98 34.38
CA LEU A 13 21.02 3.55 33.75
C LEU A 13 20.71 2.66 32.55
N THR A 14 20.19 1.46 32.84
CA THR A 14 19.31 0.80 31.88
C THR A 14 18.11 1.72 31.78
N LEU A 15 18.20 2.73 30.91
CA LEU A 15 17.03 3.27 30.27
C LEU A 15 16.36 2.03 29.70
N SER A 16 15.33 1.57 30.41
CA SER A 16 14.24 0.83 29.85
C SER A 16 13.69 1.71 28.74
N ILE A 17 14.38 1.66 27.59
CA ILE A 17 13.81 1.93 26.30
C ILE A 17 12.74 0.86 26.23
N SER A 18 11.58 1.21 26.79
CA SER A 18 10.32 0.62 26.42
C SER A 18 10.32 0.77 24.90
N SER A 19 10.73 -0.30 24.23
CA SER A 19 10.68 -0.45 22.80
C SER A 19 9.21 -0.58 22.47
N LEU A 20 8.49 0.53 22.66
CA LEU A 20 7.21 0.80 22.04
C LEU A 20 7.43 0.47 20.57
N PRO A 21 6.72 -0.54 20.05
CA PRO A 21 7.10 -1.13 18.79
C PRO A 21 6.78 -0.13 17.67
N LEU A 22 7.80 0.60 17.22
CA LEU A 22 7.78 1.46 16.03
C LEU A 22 7.48 0.67 14.75
N VAL A 23 7.34 -0.66 14.84
CA VAL A 23 6.97 -1.56 13.75
C VAL A 23 5.50 -1.43 13.36
N PHE A 24 4.65 -0.82 14.19
CA PHE A 24 3.20 -0.84 13.94
C PHE A 24 2.67 0.20 12.94
N VAL A 25 3.41 1.26 12.62
CA VAL A 25 2.97 2.33 11.69
C VAL A 25 3.35 2.06 10.21
N SER A 26 4.23 1.08 9.96
CA SER A 26 4.82 0.85 8.63
C SER A 26 3.92 0.08 7.65
N CYS A 27 3.01 -0.77 8.14
CA CYS A 27 2.27 -1.67 7.24
C CYS A 27 1.12 -0.96 6.50
N GLU A 28 0.34 -0.12 7.18
CA GLU A 28 -0.77 0.60 6.53
C GLU A 28 -0.25 1.65 5.51
N THR A 29 0.86 2.31 5.81
CA THR A 29 1.52 3.24 4.88
C THR A 29 2.04 2.51 3.64
N SER A 30 2.58 1.30 3.81
CA SER A 30 2.96 0.41 2.70
C SER A 30 1.76 0.04 1.82
N LYS A 31 0.62 -0.33 2.41
CA LYS A 31 -0.61 -0.67 1.65
C LYS A 31 -1.17 0.54 0.89
N LYS A 32 -1.23 1.72 1.52
CA LYS A 32 -1.58 2.99 0.85
C LYS A 32 -0.68 3.27 -0.35
N GLY A 33 0.64 3.06 -0.18
CA GLY A 33 1.61 3.19 -1.26
C GLY A 33 1.37 2.20 -2.41
N LYS A 34 1.07 0.93 -2.09
CA LYS A 34 0.73 -0.10 -3.09
C LYS A 34 -0.53 0.26 -3.88
N LEU A 35 -1.60 0.70 -3.20
CA LEU A 35 -2.83 1.15 -3.86
C LEU A 35 -2.57 2.30 -4.84
N LYS A 36 -1.79 3.32 -4.43
CA LYS A 36 -1.42 4.44 -5.30
C LYS A 36 -0.67 3.96 -6.54
N ARG A 37 0.27 3.01 -6.39
CA ARG A 37 1.00 2.42 -7.53
C ARG A 37 0.08 1.63 -8.45
N ALA A 38 -0.83 0.84 -7.90
CA ALA A 38 -1.81 0.06 -8.67
C ALA A 38 -2.73 0.98 -9.49
N LEU A 39 -3.28 2.02 -8.88
CA LEU A 39 -4.12 3.02 -9.56
C LEU A 39 -3.34 3.76 -10.66
N ARG A 40 -2.08 4.14 -10.42
CA ARG A 40 -1.23 4.75 -11.45
C ARG A 40 -1.03 3.83 -12.67
N LYS A 41 -0.80 2.53 -12.44
CA LYS A 41 -0.69 1.54 -13.52
C LYS A 41 -2.01 1.44 -14.28
N ASN A 42 -3.13 1.32 -13.57
CA ASN A 42 -4.46 1.28 -14.17
C ASN A 42 -4.75 2.51 -15.05
N LYS A 43 -4.43 3.73 -14.58
CA LYS A 43 -4.53 4.98 -15.35
C LYS A 43 -3.79 4.88 -16.69
N SER A 44 -2.56 4.40 -16.65
CA SER A 44 -1.73 4.25 -17.85
C SER A 44 -2.35 3.29 -18.86
N TYR A 45 -2.88 2.15 -18.40
CA TYR A 45 -3.53 1.19 -19.29
C TYR A 45 -4.82 1.72 -19.89
N ARG A 46 -5.67 2.41 -19.12
CA ARG A 46 -6.87 3.07 -19.65
C ARG A 46 -6.51 4.05 -20.76
N VAL A 47 -5.49 4.89 -20.55
CA VAL A 47 -4.99 5.82 -21.58
C VAL A 47 -4.53 5.07 -22.84
N SER A 48 -3.78 3.97 -22.70
CA SER A 48 -3.34 3.16 -23.85
C SER A 48 -4.52 2.52 -24.60
N VAL A 49 -5.49 1.96 -23.87
CA VAL A 49 -6.71 1.37 -24.44
C VAL A 49 -7.54 2.43 -25.16
N THR A 50 -7.74 3.61 -24.56
CA THR A 50 -8.45 4.72 -25.20
C THR A 50 -7.79 5.14 -26.51
N LYS A 51 -6.46 5.27 -26.52
CA LYS A 51 -5.72 5.64 -27.73
C LYS A 51 -5.83 4.59 -28.83
N LYS A 52 -5.82 3.30 -28.48
CA LYS A 52 -5.84 2.19 -29.44
C LYS A 52 -7.25 1.89 -29.97
N LEU A 53 -8.24 1.90 -29.09
CA LEU A 53 -9.61 1.41 -29.37
C LEU A 53 -10.67 2.51 -29.44
N GLY A 54 -10.30 3.76 -29.16
CA GLY A 54 -11.25 4.88 -29.11
C GLY A 54 -12.24 4.82 -27.93
N ILE A 55 -12.03 3.91 -26.97
CA ILE A 55 -12.91 3.75 -25.80
C ILE A 55 -12.69 4.92 -24.82
N PRO A 56 -13.73 5.59 -24.32
CA PRO A 56 -13.59 6.69 -23.36
C PRO A 56 -12.78 6.30 -22.12
N ASN A 57 -11.94 7.22 -21.64
CA ASN A 57 -11.16 7.03 -20.43
C ASN A 57 -11.98 7.43 -19.19
N ASP A 58 -12.47 6.43 -18.47
CA ASP A 58 -13.26 6.55 -17.24
C ASP A 58 -12.40 6.50 -15.95
N TYR A 59 -11.08 6.75 -16.05
CA TYR A 59 -10.17 6.58 -14.91
C TYR A 59 -10.58 7.37 -13.67
N GLU A 60 -10.98 8.64 -13.82
CA GLU A 60 -11.29 9.48 -12.65
C GLU A 60 -12.53 8.96 -11.90
N ASP A 61 -13.56 8.53 -12.61
CA ASP A 61 -14.74 7.88 -12.01
C ASP A 61 -14.39 6.54 -11.36
N PHE A 62 -13.55 5.75 -12.01
CA PHE A 62 -13.05 4.50 -11.45
C PHE A 62 -12.27 4.73 -10.15
N ALA A 63 -11.33 5.68 -10.15
CA ALA A 63 -10.52 6.01 -8.98
C ALA A 63 -11.39 6.53 -7.84
N LYS A 64 -12.37 7.40 -8.13
CA LYS A 64 -13.34 7.87 -7.15
C LYS A 64 -14.09 6.72 -6.50
N ARG A 65 -14.66 5.79 -7.28
CA ARG A 65 -15.36 4.61 -6.75
C ARG A 65 -14.46 3.74 -5.87
N ILE A 66 -13.19 3.56 -6.25
CA ILE A 66 -12.21 2.81 -5.45
C ILE A 66 -11.96 3.47 -4.10
N TYR A 67 -11.80 4.79 -4.06
CA TYR A 67 -11.59 5.52 -2.81
C TYR A 67 -12.86 5.57 -1.94
N ASP A 68 -14.03 5.75 -2.55
CA ASP A 68 -15.31 5.74 -1.86
C ASP A 68 -15.57 4.35 -1.21
N GLU A 69 -15.30 3.25 -1.94
CA GLU A 69 -15.42 1.89 -1.41
C GLU A 69 -14.42 1.64 -0.27
N LEU A 70 -13.16 2.04 -0.45
CA LEU A 70 -12.15 1.91 0.60
C LEU A 70 -12.56 2.67 1.87
N SER A 71 -13.02 3.92 1.73
CA SER A 71 -13.47 4.74 2.85
C SER A 71 -14.66 4.10 3.56
N THR A 72 -15.62 3.58 2.80
CA THR A 72 -16.80 2.90 3.34
C THR A 72 -16.41 1.66 4.13
N LYS A 73 -15.53 0.81 3.59
CA LYS A 73 -15.08 -0.41 4.26
C LYS A 73 -14.22 -0.15 5.50
N LEU A 74 -13.43 0.93 5.50
CA LEU A 74 -12.60 1.30 6.65
C LEU A 74 -13.40 2.02 7.74
N ASN A 75 -14.64 2.43 7.48
CA ASN A 75 -15.45 3.17 8.44
C ASN A 75 -15.72 2.31 9.69
N GLY A 76 -15.36 2.83 10.86
CA GLY A 76 -15.49 2.09 12.13
C GLY A 76 -14.47 0.96 12.35
N VAL A 77 -13.58 0.66 11.39
CA VAL A 77 -12.60 -0.43 11.53
C VAL A 77 -11.34 0.08 12.24
N THR A 78 -11.19 -0.36 13.49
CA THR A 78 -10.02 -0.06 14.34
C THR A 78 -8.97 -1.16 14.31
N ASN A 79 -9.35 -2.41 14.00
CA ASN A 79 -8.44 -3.54 13.93
C ASN A 79 -7.48 -3.41 12.73
N LYS A 80 -6.17 -3.40 13.01
CA LYS A 80 -5.15 -3.24 11.97
C LYS A 80 -5.15 -4.37 10.93
N ALA A 81 -5.25 -5.62 11.35
CA ALA A 81 -5.23 -6.76 10.43
C ALA A 81 -6.43 -6.74 9.49
N GLU A 82 -7.58 -6.30 9.99
CA GLU A 82 -8.80 -6.12 9.21
C GLU A 82 -8.66 -4.98 8.19
N ARG A 83 -8.12 -3.82 8.61
CA ARG A 83 -7.80 -2.71 7.69
C ARG A 83 -6.85 -3.15 6.57
N GLU A 84 -5.86 -3.97 6.89
CA GLU A 84 -4.92 -4.51 5.89
C GLU A 84 -5.60 -5.43 4.87
N LYS A 85 -6.49 -6.32 5.33
CA LYS A 85 -7.31 -7.15 4.44
C LYS A 85 -8.18 -6.30 3.51
N ILE A 86 -8.82 -5.26 4.05
CA ILE A 86 -9.60 -4.30 3.25
C ILE A 86 -8.73 -3.64 2.18
N TYR A 87 -7.52 -3.19 2.53
CA TYR A 87 -6.59 -2.65 1.54
C TYR A 87 -6.22 -3.67 0.45
N ASP A 88 -5.93 -4.92 0.83
CA ASP A 88 -5.57 -5.96 -0.15
C ASP A 88 -6.73 -6.28 -1.10
N GLU A 89 -7.96 -6.36 -0.59
CA GLU A 89 -9.16 -6.52 -1.42
C GLU A 89 -9.29 -5.39 -2.45
N ILE A 90 -9.17 -4.13 -2.00
CA ILE A 90 -9.27 -2.97 -2.88
C ILE A 90 -8.13 -2.95 -3.91
N ILE A 91 -6.90 -3.27 -3.51
CA ILE A 91 -5.75 -3.37 -4.41
C ILE A 91 -5.99 -4.46 -5.47
N ASN A 92 -6.50 -5.63 -5.07
CA ASN A 92 -6.80 -6.72 -6.00
C ASN A 92 -7.87 -6.32 -7.03
N LYS A 93 -8.92 -5.58 -6.62
CA LYS A 93 -9.90 -5.02 -7.58
C LYS A 93 -9.25 -4.14 -8.64
N VAL A 94 -8.30 -3.29 -8.24
CA VAL A 94 -7.53 -2.45 -9.18
C VAL A 94 -6.68 -3.31 -10.12
N TYR A 95 -6.06 -4.39 -9.62
CA TYR A 95 -5.31 -5.32 -10.46
C TYR A 95 -6.20 -6.08 -11.45
N THR A 96 -7.34 -6.63 -11.02
CA THR A 96 -8.30 -7.28 -11.93
C THR A 96 -8.76 -6.33 -13.02
N SER A 97 -9.12 -5.09 -12.67
CA SER A 97 -9.46 -4.08 -13.67
C SER A 97 -8.31 -3.81 -14.64
N THR A 98 -7.06 -3.79 -14.16
CA THR A 98 -5.89 -3.57 -15.01
C THR A 98 -5.62 -4.76 -15.94
N ALA A 99 -5.83 -5.99 -15.46
CA ALA A 99 -5.72 -7.20 -16.27
C ALA A 99 -6.75 -7.18 -17.41
N ASN A 100 -8.02 -6.89 -17.11
CA ASN A 100 -9.07 -6.78 -18.13
C ASN A 100 -8.72 -5.74 -19.21
N LEU A 101 -8.17 -4.58 -18.82
CA LEU A 101 -7.71 -3.57 -19.79
C LEU A 101 -6.53 -4.06 -20.65
N THR A 102 -5.63 -4.85 -20.05
CA THR A 102 -4.51 -5.47 -20.77
C THR A 102 -5.04 -6.47 -21.79
N ASP A 103 -5.98 -7.33 -21.40
CA ASP A 103 -6.59 -8.31 -22.29
C ASP A 103 -7.33 -7.64 -23.44
N MET A 104 -8.09 -6.58 -23.19
CA MET A 104 -8.73 -5.77 -24.24
C MET A 104 -7.70 -5.18 -25.20
N TYR A 105 -6.59 -4.66 -24.65
CA TYR A 105 -5.51 -4.11 -25.47
C TYR A 105 -4.89 -5.19 -26.36
N ASP A 106 -4.58 -6.37 -25.83
CA ASP A 106 -3.87 -7.42 -26.57
C ASP A 106 -4.76 -8.16 -27.58
N THR A 107 -6.03 -8.41 -27.23
CA THR A 107 -6.99 -9.13 -28.09
C THR A 107 -7.43 -8.33 -29.31
N SER A 108 -7.47 -7.00 -29.21
CA SER A 108 -7.80 -6.10 -30.35
C SER A 108 -6.79 -6.11 -31.50
N THR A 109 -5.66 -6.79 -31.35
CA THR A 109 -4.58 -6.89 -32.35
C THR A 109 -4.52 -8.24 -33.07
N LYS A 110 -5.45 -9.16 -32.79
CA LYS A 110 -5.60 -10.43 -33.51
C LYS A 110 -6.80 -10.35 -34.45
#